data_AF-A0A0F8VQD1-F1
#
_entry.id   AF-A0A0F8VQD1-F1
#
_cell.length_a   1.000
_cell.length_b   1.000
_cell.length_c   1.000
_cell.angle_alpha   90.00
_cell.angle_beta   90.00
_cell.angle_gamma   90.00
#
_symmetry.space_group_name_H-M   'P 1'
#
loop_
_entity.id
_entity.type
_entity.pdbx_description
1 polymer ?
#
loop_
_entity_poly.entity_id
_entity_poly.type
_entity_poly.pdbx_seq_one_letter_code
_entity_poly.pdbx_strand_id
1 'polypeptide(L)'
;MKRQVDNNTYLKYLLQSLTVDELKQVCRDFQIKGFSKFKRADLFNFILDTLAEEEIEETIEQKELGIISKEITSAIKKINGEDRETITEIKIINPKNHEIEIIFSGFNWKVGSFLSITPNNIKDPERDCDCRVGSNMGFCSHFWVGLILSLKEGYFSLKDWTLTELPENFEEIISPIRISTPHSGAESATASNKRQLIDESSDSAGLVKYINSSISIYEGEILNIVEKQSEFQGNISVYYQITLKNVRLGPRIARKSDYREDDIITVKELNVRISEKLQNDNQLKKKDKIKVNGKLDKDSFSGIMVKNIRKVQKL
;
A
#
# COMPACT_ATOMS: atom_id res chain seq x y z
N MET A 1 4.19 -19.44 -22.51
CA MET A 1 4.98 -18.44 -21.76
C MET A 1 6.47 -18.57 -22.11
N LYS A 2 7.26 -17.49 -22.17
CA LYS A 2 8.71 -17.51 -22.50
C LYS A 2 9.61 -17.26 -21.27
N ARG A 3 9.24 -17.82 -20.11
CA ARG A 3 10.02 -17.69 -18.88
C ARG A 3 11.34 -18.46 -19.02
N GLN A 4 12.46 -17.85 -18.62
CA GLN A 4 13.77 -18.51 -18.62
C GLN A 4 14.11 -19.20 -17.29
N VAL A 5 13.52 -18.73 -16.19
CA VAL A 5 13.62 -19.39 -14.88
C VAL A 5 12.91 -20.75 -14.95
N ASP A 6 13.61 -21.80 -14.50
CA ASP A 6 13.07 -23.16 -14.48
C ASP A 6 11.85 -23.25 -13.55
N ASN A 7 10.99 -24.25 -13.81
CA ASN A 7 9.71 -24.37 -13.12
C ASN A 7 9.86 -24.58 -11.60
N ASN A 8 10.90 -25.29 -11.16
CA ASN A 8 11.14 -25.52 -9.74
C ASN A 8 11.51 -24.22 -9.02
N THR A 9 12.48 -23.47 -9.56
CA THR A 9 12.87 -22.16 -9.05
C THR A 9 11.70 -21.17 -9.10
N TYR A 10 10.93 -21.17 -10.18
CA TYR A 10 9.79 -20.27 -10.32
C TYR A 10 8.67 -20.58 -9.34
N LEU A 11 8.30 -21.87 -9.20
CA LEU A 11 7.31 -22.29 -8.22
C LEU A 11 7.75 -21.91 -6.82
N LYS A 12 9.04 -22.03 -6.48
CA LYS A 12 9.57 -21.54 -5.21
C LYS A 12 9.23 -20.06 -4.99
N TYR A 13 9.41 -19.19 -5.99
CA TYR A 13 9.07 -17.76 -5.88
C TYR A 13 7.57 -17.55 -5.61
N LEU A 14 6.69 -18.27 -6.31
CA LEU A 14 5.24 -18.20 -6.10
C LEU A 14 4.83 -18.68 -4.70
N LEU A 15 5.35 -19.82 -4.27
CA LEU A 15 5.01 -20.42 -2.98
C LEU A 15 5.38 -19.50 -1.81
N GLN A 16 6.46 -18.71 -1.91
CA GLN A 16 6.83 -17.75 -0.86
C GLN A 16 5.72 -16.74 -0.53
N SER A 17 4.88 -16.39 -1.51
CA SER A 17 3.75 -15.46 -1.35
C SER A 17 2.50 -16.10 -0.73
N LEU A 18 2.42 -17.43 -0.66
CA LEU A 18 1.27 -18.15 -0.06
C LEU A 18 1.33 -18.19 1.46
N THR A 19 0.20 -18.13 2.15
CA THR A 19 0.05 -18.40 3.59
C THR A 19 0.27 -19.89 3.92
N VAL A 20 0.43 -20.23 5.21
CA VAL A 20 0.61 -21.64 5.62
C VAL A 20 -0.59 -22.50 5.20
N ASP A 21 -1.80 -21.97 5.29
CA ASP A 21 -3.00 -22.72 4.93
C ASP A 21 -3.14 -22.92 3.43
N GLU A 22 -2.75 -21.91 2.63
CA GLU A 22 -2.66 -22.02 1.17
C GLU A 22 -1.59 -23.04 0.75
N LEU A 23 -0.42 -23.06 1.39
CA LEU A 23 0.61 -24.09 1.14
C LEU A 23 0.12 -25.49 1.49
N LYS A 24 -0.54 -25.65 2.64
CA LYS A 24 -1.17 -26.92 3.02
C LYS A 24 -2.27 -27.31 2.04
N GLN A 25 -2.93 -26.35 1.39
CA GLN A 25 -3.91 -26.63 0.35
C GLN A 25 -3.24 -27.23 -0.87
N VAL A 26 -2.09 -26.71 -1.32
CA VAL A 26 -1.30 -27.35 -2.39
C VAL A 26 -0.99 -28.81 -2.05
N CYS A 27 -0.55 -29.11 -0.82
CA CYS A 27 -0.33 -30.50 -0.41
C CYS A 27 -1.60 -31.37 -0.49
N ARG A 28 -2.76 -30.81 -0.16
CA ARG A 28 -4.04 -31.53 -0.23
C ARG A 28 -4.50 -31.77 -1.67
N ASP A 29 -4.32 -30.78 -2.54
CA ASP A 29 -4.70 -30.84 -3.95
C ASP A 29 -3.99 -32.03 -4.64
N PHE A 30 -2.70 -32.26 -4.34
CA PHE A 30 -1.90 -33.38 -4.85
C PHE A 30 -1.84 -34.61 -3.92
N GLN A 31 -2.73 -34.70 -2.92
CA GLN A 31 -2.80 -35.83 -1.98
C GLN A 31 -1.49 -36.17 -1.24
N ILE A 32 -0.59 -35.19 -1.09
CA ILE A 32 0.67 -35.33 -0.37
C ILE A 32 0.37 -35.58 1.12
N LYS A 33 1.06 -36.54 1.74
CA LYS A 33 0.88 -36.92 3.15
C LYS A 33 2.06 -36.48 4.02
N GLY A 34 1.83 -36.37 5.32
CA GLY A 34 2.90 -36.09 6.29
C GLY A 34 3.34 -34.63 6.38
N PHE A 35 2.64 -33.71 5.71
CA PHE A 35 2.98 -32.29 5.69
C PHE A 35 2.61 -31.52 6.98
N SER A 36 1.74 -32.08 7.82
CA SER A 36 1.17 -31.40 8.99
C SER A 36 2.20 -30.99 10.05
N LYS A 37 3.34 -31.68 10.10
CA LYS A 37 4.45 -31.42 11.04
C LYS A 37 5.33 -30.25 10.62
N PHE A 38 5.30 -29.83 9.35
CA PHE A 38 6.20 -28.80 8.85
C PHE A 38 5.73 -27.41 9.21
N LYS A 39 6.69 -26.58 9.61
CA LYS A 39 6.49 -25.13 9.73
C LYS A 39 6.60 -24.50 8.35
N ARG A 40 6.15 -23.25 8.23
CA ARG A 40 6.14 -22.51 6.97
C ARG A 40 7.46 -22.64 6.19
N ALA A 41 8.58 -22.36 6.83
CA ALA A 41 9.91 -22.35 6.21
C ALA A 41 10.28 -23.70 5.55
N ASP A 42 9.89 -24.81 6.17
CA ASP A 42 10.20 -26.15 5.68
C ASP A 42 9.13 -26.67 4.71
N LEU A 43 7.91 -26.15 4.81
CA LEU A 43 6.77 -26.62 4.01
C LEU A 43 6.96 -26.34 2.52
N PHE A 44 7.60 -25.22 2.14
CA PHE A 44 7.89 -24.92 0.74
C PHE A 44 8.84 -25.95 0.14
N ASN A 45 9.97 -26.20 0.81
CA ASN A 45 10.96 -27.16 0.34
C ASN A 45 10.34 -28.56 0.26
N PHE A 46 9.55 -28.94 1.26
CA PHE A 46 8.84 -30.22 1.24
C PHE A 46 7.90 -30.36 0.04
N ILE A 47 7.17 -29.30 -0.33
CA ILE A 47 6.31 -29.31 -1.52
C ILE A 47 7.17 -29.50 -2.78
N LEU A 48 8.24 -28.71 -2.94
CA LEU A 48 9.12 -28.77 -4.11
C LEU A 48 9.82 -30.14 -4.24
N ASP A 49 10.21 -30.75 -3.12
CA ASP A 49 10.87 -32.06 -3.11
C ASP A 49 9.90 -33.22 -3.38
N THR A 50 8.59 -33.00 -3.23
CA THR A 50 7.57 -34.06 -3.35
C THR A 50 6.85 -34.04 -4.69
N LEU A 51 6.60 -32.86 -5.27
CA LEU A 51 5.88 -32.75 -6.53
C LEU A 51 6.72 -33.28 -7.70
N ALA A 52 6.08 -34.04 -8.58
CA ALA A 52 6.64 -34.40 -9.89
C ALA A 52 6.69 -33.17 -10.82
N GLU A 53 7.46 -33.25 -11.90
CA GLU A 53 7.63 -32.14 -12.85
C GLU A 53 6.29 -31.69 -13.46
N GLU A 54 5.43 -32.65 -13.81
CA GLU A 54 4.09 -32.38 -14.33
C GLU A 54 3.17 -31.71 -13.29
N GLU A 55 3.30 -32.10 -12.02
CA GLU A 55 2.52 -31.50 -10.92
C GLU A 55 2.99 -30.09 -10.59
N ILE A 56 4.30 -29.82 -10.74
CA ILE A 56 4.87 -28.46 -10.64
C ILE A 56 4.26 -27.57 -11.73
N GLU A 57 4.24 -28.04 -12.98
CA GLU A 57 3.65 -27.31 -14.10
C GLU A 57 2.16 -27.02 -13.86
N GLU A 58 1.39 -28.05 -13.49
CA GLU A 58 -0.02 -27.91 -13.15
C GLU A 58 -0.25 -26.90 -12.01
N THR A 59 0.60 -26.94 -10.97
CA THR A 59 0.52 -25.99 -9.85
C THR A 59 0.73 -24.55 -10.31
N ILE A 60 1.73 -24.32 -11.18
CA ILE A 60 2.01 -22.99 -11.73
C ILE A 60 0.80 -22.50 -12.53
N GLU A 61 0.32 -23.29 -13.49
CA GLU A 61 -0.81 -22.92 -14.35
C GLU A 61 -2.08 -22.59 -13.54
N GLN A 62 -2.37 -23.36 -12.49
CA GLN A 62 -3.59 -23.16 -11.71
C GLN A 62 -3.52 -22.00 -10.72
N LYS A 63 -2.35 -21.70 -10.16
CA LYS A 63 -2.22 -20.81 -8.99
C LYS A 63 -1.54 -19.48 -9.32
N GLU A 64 -0.69 -19.40 -10.35
CA GLU A 64 0.14 -18.23 -10.66
C GLU A 64 -0.67 -16.95 -10.68
N LEU A 65 -1.69 -16.86 -11.55
CA LEU A 65 -2.47 -15.65 -11.73
C LEU A 65 -3.14 -15.16 -10.44
N GLY A 66 -3.65 -16.09 -9.62
CA GLY A 66 -4.30 -15.79 -8.35
C GLY A 66 -3.32 -15.21 -7.32
N ILE A 67 -2.12 -15.79 -7.24
CA ILE A 67 -1.04 -15.32 -6.35
C ILE A 67 -0.59 -13.92 -6.74
N ILE A 68 -0.31 -13.74 -8.03
CA ILE A 68 0.22 -12.50 -8.59
C ILE A 68 -0.79 -11.36 -8.45
N SER A 69 -2.06 -11.63 -8.77
CA SER A 69 -3.15 -10.65 -8.64
C SER A 69 -3.35 -10.17 -7.18
N LYS A 70 -3.22 -11.08 -6.21
CA LYS A 70 -3.32 -10.76 -4.77
C LYS A 70 -2.19 -9.82 -4.32
N GLU A 71 -0.97 -10.07 -4.76
CA GLU A 71 0.20 -9.28 -4.37
C GLU A 71 0.24 -7.92 -5.09
N ILE A 72 -0.20 -7.86 -6.36
CA ILE A 72 -0.44 -6.59 -7.09
C ILE A 72 -1.48 -5.76 -6.35
N THR A 73 -2.64 -6.34 -6.01
CA THR A 73 -3.69 -5.63 -5.25
C THR A 73 -3.15 -5.05 -3.94
N SER A 74 -2.30 -5.82 -3.25
CA SER A 74 -1.66 -5.38 -2.01
C SER A 74 -0.66 -4.23 -2.25
N ALA A 75 0.06 -4.24 -3.37
CA ALA A 75 0.94 -3.14 -3.77
C ALA A 75 0.16 -1.85 -4.05
N ILE A 76 -0.98 -1.94 -4.76
CA ILE A 76 -1.87 -0.79 -5.01
C ILE A 76 -2.36 -0.19 -3.69
N LYS A 77 -2.78 -1.03 -2.73
CA LYS A 77 -3.16 -0.55 -1.39
C LYS A 77 -2.03 0.18 -0.67
N LYS A 78 -0.77 -0.26 -0.82
CA LYS A 78 0.39 0.45 -0.26
C LYS A 78 0.59 1.83 -0.90
N ILE A 79 0.45 1.91 -2.23
CA ILE A 79 0.52 3.17 -2.99
C ILE A 79 -0.60 4.12 -2.54
N ASN A 80 -1.83 3.61 -2.42
CA ASN A 80 -3.02 4.40 -2.04
C ASN A 80 -3.08 4.74 -0.54
N GLY A 81 -2.20 4.12 0.24
CA GLY A 81 -2.08 4.31 1.66
C GLY A 81 -3.18 3.66 2.50
N GLU A 82 -3.76 2.60 1.96
CA GLU A 82 -4.76 1.74 2.60
C GLU A 82 -4.15 0.53 3.31
N ASP A 83 -2.83 0.33 3.16
CA ASP A 83 -2.07 -0.71 3.83
C ASP A 83 -1.44 -0.22 5.15
N ARG A 84 -1.10 -1.17 6.04
CA ARG A 84 -0.44 -0.89 7.33
C ARG A 84 0.99 -0.35 7.15
N GLU A 85 1.63 -0.69 6.04
CA GLU A 85 2.92 -0.17 5.65
C GLU A 85 2.76 1.00 4.67
N THR A 86 3.73 1.91 4.73
CA THR A 86 3.65 3.18 4.04
C THR A 86 4.94 3.43 3.29
N ILE A 87 4.85 3.87 2.03
CA ILE A 87 6.02 4.32 1.28
C ILE A 87 6.51 5.61 1.93
N THR A 88 7.71 5.56 2.50
CA THR A 88 8.32 6.72 3.18
C THR A 88 9.42 7.36 2.35
N GLU A 89 10.06 6.58 1.48
CA GLU A 89 11.13 7.06 0.63
C GLU A 89 11.20 6.23 -0.65
N ILE A 90 11.49 6.89 -1.77
CA ILE A 90 11.80 6.29 -3.07
C ILE A 90 13.09 6.94 -3.56
N LYS A 91 14.10 6.13 -3.89
CA LYS A 91 15.39 6.56 -4.44
C LYS A 91 15.65 5.87 -5.77
N ILE A 92 16.17 6.64 -6.72
CA ILE A 92 16.86 6.08 -7.88
C ILE A 92 18.34 6.00 -7.49
N ILE A 93 18.85 4.80 -7.26
CA ILE A 93 20.22 4.56 -6.81
C ILE A 93 21.18 4.71 -7.98
N ASN A 94 20.83 4.12 -9.12
CA ASN A 94 21.61 4.21 -10.34
C ASN A 94 20.68 4.24 -11.57
N PRO A 95 20.50 5.41 -12.21
CA PRO A 95 19.62 5.53 -13.36
C PRO A 95 20.13 4.79 -14.60
N LYS A 96 21.43 4.46 -14.71
CA LYS A 96 21.97 3.71 -15.85
C LYS A 96 21.66 2.22 -15.77
N ASN A 97 21.68 1.69 -14.56
CA ASN A 97 21.37 0.28 -14.27
C ASN A 97 19.91 0.10 -13.82
N HIS A 98 19.09 1.15 -13.91
CA HIS A 98 17.69 1.14 -13.51
C HIS A 98 17.49 0.66 -12.05
N GLU A 99 18.45 0.96 -11.18
CA GLU A 99 18.44 0.53 -9.77
C GLU A 99 17.58 1.49 -8.94
N ILE A 100 16.63 0.93 -8.22
CA ILE A 100 15.73 1.66 -7.32
C ILE A 100 15.77 1.07 -5.92
N GLU A 101 15.55 1.93 -4.93
CA GLU A 101 15.36 1.54 -3.53
C GLU A 101 14.11 2.23 -2.98
N ILE A 102 13.25 1.46 -2.31
CA ILE A 102 12.02 1.94 -1.71
C ILE A 102 12.03 1.56 -0.23
N ILE A 103 11.81 2.55 0.64
CA ILE A 103 11.69 2.34 2.08
C ILE A 103 10.23 2.40 2.49
N PHE A 104 9.77 1.29 3.05
CA PHE A 104 8.45 1.17 3.65
C PHE A 104 8.58 1.26 5.18
N SER A 105 7.64 1.96 5.82
CA SER A 105 7.55 2.01 7.28
C SER A 105 6.17 1.57 7.74
N GLY A 106 6.14 0.63 8.69
CA GLY A 106 4.97 0.27 9.49
C GLY A 106 5.02 0.95 10.86
N PHE A 107 4.22 0.47 11.82
CA PHE A 107 4.11 1.08 13.15
C PHE A 107 5.44 1.07 13.93
N ASN A 108 6.14 -0.08 13.93
CA ASN A 108 7.39 -0.28 14.68
C ASN A 108 8.49 -0.97 13.86
N TRP A 109 8.38 -0.99 12.53
CA TRP A 109 9.35 -1.64 11.67
C TRP A 109 9.53 -0.88 10.35
N LYS A 110 10.64 -1.14 9.68
CA LYS A 110 10.96 -0.63 8.36
C LYS A 110 11.35 -1.80 7.46
N VAL A 111 11.07 -1.66 6.17
CA VAL A 111 11.43 -2.62 5.13
C VAL A 111 12.08 -1.85 4.00
N GLY A 112 13.33 -2.21 3.67
CA GLY A 112 13.96 -1.85 2.41
C GLY A 112 13.54 -2.81 1.30
N SER A 113 13.39 -2.27 0.10
CA SER A 113 13.22 -3.05 -1.12
C SER A 113 14.09 -2.47 -2.22
N PHE A 114 14.96 -3.29 -2.77
CA PHE A 114 15.79 -3.01 -3.93
C PHE A 114 15.26 -3.75 -5.16
N LEU A 115 15.32 -3.09 -6.31
CA LEU A 115 14.99 -3.70 -7.59
C LEU A 115 15.83 -3.06 -8.71
N SER A 116 16.32 -3.88 -9.63
CA SER A 116 16.92 -3.44 -10.89
C SER A 116 16.34 -4.26 -12.04
N ILE A 117 15.71 -3.55 -12.99
CA ILE A 117 15.15 -4.14 -14.21
C ILE A 117 15.81 -3.47 -15.42
N THR A 118 16.58 -4.24 -16.15
CA THR A 118 17.28 -3.87 -17.39
C THR A 118 16.92 -4.86 -18.49
N PRO A 119 17.18 -4.56 -19.78
CA PRO A 119 16.99 -5.52 -20.85
C PRO A 119 17.75 -6.84 -20.64
N ASN A 120 18.86 -6.82 -19.89
CA ASN A 120 19.69 -8.00 -19.65
C ASN A 120 19.16 -8.93 -18.55
N ASN A 121 18.42 -8.40 -17.57
CA ASN A 121 17.91 -9.17 -16.43
C ASN A 121 16.38 -9.15 -16.29
N ILE A 122 15.63 -8.58 -17.24
CA ILE A 122 14.14 -8.51 -17.17
C ILE A 122 13.44 -9.87 -16.98
N LYS A 123 14.12 -10.96 -17.36
CA LYS A 123 13.62 -12.33 -17.24
C LYS A 123 13.78 -12.92 -15.85
N ASP A 124 14.69 -12.37 -15.05
CA ASP A 124 14.84 -12.63 -13.63
C ASP A 124 15.54 -11.40 -12.98
N PRO A 125 14.77 -10.36 -12.63
CA PRO A 125 15.34 -9.11 -12.16
C PRO A 125 16.12 -9.28 -10.87
N GLU A 126 17.19 -8.51 -10.76
CA GLU A 126 17.93 -8.39 -9.51
C GLU A 126 17.05 -7.69 -8.48
N ARG A 127 16.82 -8.34 -7.35
CA ARG A 127 15.88 -7.89 -6.34
C ARG A 127 16.34 -8.33 -4.96
N ASP A 128 16.08 -7.48 -3.98
CA ASP A 128 16.28 -7.80 -2.57
C ASP A 128 15.20 -7.06 -1.76
N CYS A 129 14.71 -7.67 -0.70
CA CYS A 129 13.73 -7.03 0.16
C CYS A 129 13.78 -7.63 1.57
N ASP A 130 13.77 -6.77 2.59
CA ASP A 130 13.83 -7.19 3.99
C ASP A 130 12.56 -7.91 4.47
N CYS A 131 11.48 -7.89 3.68
CA CYS A 131 10.23 -8.53 4.06
C CYS A 131 10.35 -10.05 3.99
N ARG A 132 9.58 -10.75 4.83
CA ARG A 132 9.62 -12.22 4.94
C ARG A 132 9.47 -12.97 3.60
N VAL A 133 8.71 -12.41 2.66
CA VAL A 133 8.47 -13.01 1.34
C VAL A 133 9.61 -12.67 0.37
N GLY A 134 9.98 -11.39 0.29
CA GLY A 134 10.97 -10.89 -0.64
C GLY A 134 12.41 -11.31 -0.31
N SER A 135 12.75 -11.49 0.97
CA SER A 135 14.06 -12.01 1.39
C SER A 135 14.32 -13.45 0.95
N ASN A 136 13.27 -14.13 0.48
CA ASN A 136 13.31 -15.46 -0.12
C ASN A 136 13.00 -15.42 -1.62
N MET A 137 13.18 -14.27 -2.28
CA MET A 137 12.94 -14.02 -3.70
C MET A 137 11.48 -14.11 -4.16
N GLY A 138 10.53 -14.17 -3.23
CA GLY A 138 9.10 -14.24 -3.54
C GLY A 138 8.52 -12.93 -4.10
N PHE A 139 7.42 -13.03 -4.84
CA PHE A 139 6.70 -11.90 -5.43
C PHE A 139 5.87 -11.14 -4.40
N CYS A 140 6.53 -10.48 -3.46
CA CYS A 140 5.85 -9.67 -2.45
C CYS A 140 5.28 -8.37 -3.03
N SER A 141 4.28 -7.81 -2.36
CA SER A 141 3.76 -6.48 -2.70
C SER A 141 4.81 -5.36 -2.80
N HIS A 142 5.95 -5.43 -2.08
CA HIS A 142 7.04 -4.44 -2.23
C HIS A 142 7.73 -4.54 -3.60
N PHE A 143 7.98 -5.77 -4.08
CA PHE A 143 8.49 -6.03 -5.42
C PHE A 143 7.55 -5.41 -6.48
N TRP A 144 6.24 -5.59 -6.32
CA TRP A 144 5.25 -5.02 -7.24
C TRP A 144 5.19 -3.49 -7.21
N VAL A 145 5.35 -2.85 -6.06
CA VAL A 145 5.52 -1.38 -6.01
C VAL A 145 6.76 -0.95 -6.80
N GLY A 146 7.88 -1.66 -6.64
CA GLY A 146 9.11 -1.40 -7.41
C GLY A 146 8.95 -1.63 -8.91
N LEU A 147 8.24 -2.68 -9.31
CA LEU A 147 7.96 -2.99 -10.72
C LEU A 147 7.10 -1.90 -11.36
N ILE A 148 6.03 -1.47 -10.68
CA ILE A 148 5.18 -0.36 -11.13
C ILE A 148 6.01 0.91 -11.25
N LEU A 149 6.85 1.23 -10.26
CA LEU A 149 7.74 2.39 -10.34
C LEU A 149 8.65 2.34 -11.57
N SER A 150 9.33 1.19 -11.77
CA SER A 150 10.27 0.99 -12.88
C SER A 150 9.59 1.11 -14.25
N LEU A 151 8.36 0.61 -14.37
CA LEU A 151 7.55 0.78 -15.58
C LEU A 151 7.21 2.27 -15.80
N LYS A 152 6.84 3.01 -14.75
CA LYS A 152 6.49 4.43 -14.83
C LYS A 152 7.69 5.34 -15.09
N GLU A 153 8.89 4.94 -14.68
CA GLU A 153 10.16 5.60 -15.06
C GLU A 153 10.58 5.27 -16.51
N GLY A 154 9.92 4.30 -17.16
CA GLY A 154 10.22 3.90 -18.54
C GLY A 154 11.42 2.97 -18.68
N TYR A 155 11.82 2.27 -17.61
CA TYR A 155 12.97 1.35 -17.64
C TYR A 155 12.73 0.09 -18.47
N PHE A 156 11.47 -0.27 -18.70
CA PHE A 156 11.03 -1.33 -19.59
C PHE A 156 9.58 -1.10 -20.02
N SER A 157 9.07 -1.87 -20.98
CA SER A 157 7.65 -1.90 -21.34
C SER A 157 6.99 -3.22 -20.92
N LEU A 158 5.66 -3.23 -20.73
CA LEU A 158 4.94 -4.47 -20.37
C LEU A 158 5.14 -5.59 -21.38
N LYS A 159 5.38 -5.26 -22.65
CA LYS A 159 5.65 -6.25 -23.71
C LYS A 159 6.97 -6.99 -23.53
N ASP A 160 7.91 -6.37 -22.82
CA ASP A 160 9.22 -6.95 -22.52
C ASP A 160 9.17 -7.86 -21.29
N TRP A 161 8.10 -7.80 -20.50
CA TRP A 161 7.93 -8.59 -19.27
C TRP A 161 7.64 -10.05 -19.58
N THR A 162 8.48 -10.96 -19.07
CA THR A 162 8.32 -12.40 -19.34
C THR A 162 8.50 -13.32 -18.13
N LEU A 163 8.76 -12.76 -16.94
CA LEU A 163 9.01 -13.57 -15.75
C LEU A 163 7.74 -14.26 -15.23
N THR A 164 6.63 -13.54 -15.21
CA THR A 164 5.33 -14.01 -14.68
C THR A 164 4.19 -13.52 -15.56
N GLU A 165 3.12 -14.32 -15.61
CA GLU A 165 1.84 -13.88 -16.15
C GLU A 165 1.27 -12.73 -15.30
N LEU A 166 0.64 -11.77 -15.98
CA LEU A 166 0.00 -10.61 -15.37
C LEU A 166 -1.50 -10.69 -15.64
N PRO A 167 -2.35 -10.19 -14.72
CA PRO A 167 -3.79 -10.11 -14.99
C PRO A 167 -4.07 -9.23 -16.22
N GLU A 168 -5.07 -9.60 -17.02
CA GLU A 168 -5.38 -8.94 -18.29
C GLU A 168 -5.62 -7.43 -18.12
N ASN A 169 -6.20 -7.03 -16.98
CA ASN A 169 -6.47 -5.64 -16.64
C ASN A 169 -5.31 -4.92 -15.92
N PHE A 170 -4.10 -5.51 -15.86
CA PHE A 170 -2.97 -4.92 -15.14
C PHE A 170 -2.63 -3.50 -15.62
N GLU A 171 -2.57 -3.30 -16.94
CA GLU A 171 -2.25 -1.99 -17.53
C GLU A 171 -3.30 -0.94 -17.14
N GLU A 172 -4.58 -1.31 -17.14
CA GLU A 172 -5.68 -0.45 -16.69
C GLU A 172 -5.55 -0.08 -15.21
N ILE A 173 -5.27 -1.08 -14.35
CA ILE A 173 -5.10 -0.91 -12.90
C ILE A 173 -4.02 0.12 -12.57
N ILE A 174 -2.89 0.09 -13.29
CA ILE A 174 -1.75 0.97 -13.01
C ILE A 174 -1.80 2.26 -13.84
N SER A 175 -2.69 2.35 -14.82
CA SER A 175 -2.83 3.52 -15.70
C SER A 175 -3.04 4.85 -14.96
N PRO A 176 -3.74 4.98 -13.81
CA PRO A 176 -3.86 6.24 -13.09
C PRO A 176 -2.66 6.57 -12.20
N ILE A 177 -1.71 5.66 -12.02
CA ILE A 177 -0.54 5.87 -11.15
C ILE A 177 0.49 6.77 -11.84
N ARG A 178 0.92 7.82 -11.14
CA ARG A 178 1.94 8.79 -11.56
C ARG A 178 3.06 8.90 -10.55
N ILE A 179 4.22 9.32 -11.04
CA ILE A 179 5.36 9.72 -10.20
C ILE A 179 5.25 11.21 -9.98
N SER A 180 5.15 11.62 -8.72
CA SER A 180 5.16 13.02 -8.32
C SER A 180 6.51 13.37 -7.68
N THR A 181 7.08 14.48 -8.12
CA THR A 181 8.19 15.17 -7.44
C THR A 181 7.66 16.47 -6.87
N PRO A 182 7.81 16.74 -5.56
CA PRO A 182 7.32 17.98 -4.96
C PRO A 182 7.95 19.18 -5.69
N HIS A 183 7.10 20.12 -6.12
CA HIS A 183 7.54 21.37 -6.74
C HIS A 183 8.39 22.18 -5.76
N SER A 184 9.55 22.64 -6.23
CA SER A 184 10.45 23.57 -5.59
C SER A 184 9.76 24.93 -5.37
N GLY A 185 9.06 25.07 -4.24
CA GLY A 185 8.35 26.31 -3.87
C GLY A 185 8.46 26.69 -2.38
N ALA A 186 9.25 25.97 -1.59
CA ALA A 186 9.53 26.34 -0.21
C ALA A 186 11.05 26.46 -0.03
N GLU A 187 11.53 27.70 0.05
CA GLU A 187 12.87 28.05 0.52
C GLU A 187 13.05 27.57 1.97
N SER A 188 13.37 26.29 2.13
CA SER A 188 14.10 25.82 3.28
C SER A 188 15.09 24.76 2.78
N ALA A 189 16.35 25.02 3.04
CA ALA A 189 17.49 24.23 2.60
C ALA A 189 17.50 22.85 3.28
N THR A 190 16.65 21.94 2.82
CA THR A 190 16.70 20.46 2.94
C THR A 190 15.67 19.84 1.97
N ALA A 191 15.59 20.37 0.75
CA ALA A 191 14.69 19.84 -0.29
C ALA A 191 15.17 18.46 -0.75
N SER A 192 14.86 17.43 0.03
CA SER A 192 14.97 16.04 -0.39
C SER A 192 14.11 15.86 -1.65
N ASN A 193 14.70 15.33 -2.71
CA ASN A 193 14.02 14.81 -3.91
C ASN A 193 13.07 13.66 -3.56
N LYS A 194 12.05 13.91 -2.73
CA LYS A 194 11.09 12.92 -2.26
C LYS A 194 10.15 12.58 -3.39
N ARG A 195 10.50 11.57 -4.18
CA ARG A 195 9.59 10.96 -5.15
C ARG A 195 8.43 10.29 -4.43
N GLN A 196 7.25 10.38 -5.02
CA GLN A 196 6.04 9.71 -4.54
C GLN A 196 5.33 9.02 -5.69
N LEU A 197 4.71 7.87 -5.42
CA LEU A 197 3.73 7.25 -6.30
C LEU A 197 2.34 7.68 -5.86
N ILE A 198 1.56 8.21 -6.78
CA ILE A 198 0.20 8.67 -6.54
C ILE A 198 -0.72 8.02 -7.57
N ASP A 199 -1.72 7.29 -7.11
CA ASP A 199 -2.84 6.84 -7.94
C ASP A 199 -3.84 7.99 -8.07
N GLU A 200 -3.92 8.63 -9.23
CA GLU A 200 -4.81 9.78 -9.45
C GLU A 200 -6.30 9.40 -9.45
N SER A 201 -6.64 8.12 -9.59
CA SER A 201 -8.01 7.65 -9.54
C SER A 201 -8.51 7.42 -8.12
N SER A 202 -7.60 7.34 -7.14
CA SER A 202 -7.95 7.10 -5.76
C SER A 202 -8.51 8.35 -5.10
N ASP A 203 -9.48 8.17 -4.21
CA ASP A 203 -9.98 9.29 -3.38
C ASP A 203 -8.88 9.85 -2.46
N SER A 204 -7.79 9.09 -2.24
CA SER A 204 -6.62 9.50 -1.48
C SER A 204 -5.62 10.35 -2.27
N ALA A 205 -5.69 10.42 -3.60
CA ALA A 205 -4.76 11.18 -4.44
C ALA A 205 -4.65 12.65 -4.01
N GLY A 206 -5.80 13.31 -3.85
CA GLY A 206 -5.87 14.69 -3.40
C GLY A 206 -5.40 14.89 -1.95
N LEU A 207 -5.46 13.82 -1.13
CA LEU A 207 -5.05 13.85 0.28
C LEU A 207 -3.54 13.77 0.45
N VAL A 208 -2.80 13.18 -0.50
CA VAL A 208 -1.35 12.92 -0.38
C VAL A 208 -0.58 14.21 -0.07
N LYS A 209 -0.90 15.31 -0.77
CA LYS A 209 -0.26 16.63 -0.55
C LYS A 209 -0.50 17.22 0.84
N TYR A 210 -1.52 16.75 1.54
CA TYR A 210 -1.88 17.20 2.89
C TYR A 210 -1.45 16.24 3.99
N ILE A 211 -0.86 15.08 3.67
CA ILE A 211 -0.37 14.15 4.69
C ILE A 211 0.64 14.87 5.58
N ASN A 212 0.52 14.68 6.89
CA ASN A 212 1.27 15.37 7.95
C ASN A 212 1.00 16.88 8.08
N SER A 213 0.07 17.46 7.31
CA SER A 213 -0.27 18.88 7.37
C SER A 213 -1.50 19.14 8.25
N SER A 214 -1.58 20.35 8.78
CA SER A 214 -2.81 20.83 9.42
C SER A 214 -3.82 21.24 8.35
N ILE A 215 -5.03 20.69 8.43
CA ILE A 215 -6.11 20.94 7.47
C ILE A 215 -7.37 21.45 8.16
N SER A 216 -8.24 22.01 7.35
CA SER A 216 -9.62 22.32 7.69
C SER A 216 -10.54 21.44 6.84
N ILE A 217 -11.41 20.67 7.49
CA ILE A 217 -12.62 20.14 6.86
C ILE A 217 -13.66 21.23 6.97
N TYR A 218 -14.00 21.85 5.84
CA TYR A 218 -14.97 22.94 5.76
C TYR A 218 -16.40 22.41 5.84
N GLU A 219 -16.64 21.23 5.27
CA GLU A 219 -17.92 20.53 5.30
C GLU A 219 -17.70 19.03 5.10
N GLY A 220 -18.41 18.20 5.86
CA GLY A 220 -18.54 16.77 5.62
C GLY A 220 -19.75 16.22 6.36
N GLU A 221 -20.50 15.31 5.73
CA GLU A 221 -21.67 14.67 6.34
C GLU A 221 -21.27 13.38 7.03
N ILE A 222 -21.70 13.17 8.28
CA ILE A 222 -21.42 11.94 9.01
C ILE A 222 -22.18 10.76 8.40
N LEU A 223 -21.44 9.84 7.78
CA LEU A 223 -21.97 8.56 7.31
C LEU A 223 -22.07 7.55 8.45
N ASN A 224 -21.01 7.44 9.26
CA ASN A 224 -20.93 6.46 10.33
C ASN A 224 -20.12 6.97 11.53
N ILE A 225 -20.43 6.44 12.72
CA ILE A 225 -19.69 6.68 13.95
C ILE A 225 -19.44 5.33 14.60
N VAL A 226 -18.19 5.02 14.91
CA VAL A 226 -17.78 3.77 15.56
C VAL A 226 -16.97 4.11 16.80
N GLU A 227 -17.41 3.58 17.94
CA GLU A 227 -16.64 3.64 19.18
C GLU A 227 -15.48 2.65 19.11
N LYS A 228 -14.30 3.10 19.54
CA LYS A 228 -13.08 2.30 19.58
C LYS A 228 -12.38 2.51 20.91
N GLN A 229 -11.71 1.47 21.36
CA GLN A 229 -10.85 1.50 22.53
C GLN A 229 -9.40 1.30 22.09
N SER A 230 -8.49 2.06 22.70
CA SER A 230 -7.05 1.90 22.54
C SER A 230 -6.46 1.65 23.90
N GLU A 231 -5.77 0.53 24.06
CA GLU A 231 -4.96 0.25 25.24
C GLU A 231 -3.51 0.63 24.95
N PHE A 232 -2.91 1.46 25.79
CA PHE A 232 -1.49 1.79 25.71
C PHE A 232 -0.89 1.83 27.12
N GLN A 233 0.07 0.95 27.38
CA GLN A 233 0.74 0.83 28.69
C GLN A 233 -0.25 0.71 29.87
N GLY A 234 -1.32 -0.07 29.69
CA GLY A 234 -2.36 -0.28 30.72
C GLY A 234 -3.40 0.83 30.83
N ASN A 235 -3.27 1.94 30.07
CA ASN A 235 -4.30 2.97 30.00
C ASN A 235 -5.26 2.68 28.83
N ILE A 236 -6.54 2.52 29.15
CA ILE A 236 -7.61 2.39 28.14
C ILE A 236 -8.15 3.77 27.81
N SER A 237 -8.03 4.17 26.55
CA SER A 237 -8.60 5.41 26.02
C SER A 237 -9.72 5.10 25.03
N VAL A 238 -10.90 5.67 25.26
CA VAL A 238 -12.04 5.60 24.34
C VAL A 238 -11.95 6.75 23.32
N TYR A 239 -12.18 6.43 22.05
CA TYR A 239 -12.28 7.41 20.98
C TYR A 239 -13.35 7.00 19.97
N TYR A 240 -13.81 7.97 19.18
CA TYR A 240 -14.78 7.73 18.11
C TYR A 240 -14.12 7.94 16.76
N GLN A 241 -14.24 6.93 15.89
CA GLN A 241 -13.91 7.04 14.48
C GLN A 241 -15.18 7.39 13.71
N ILE A 242 -15.17 8.55 13.07
CA ILE A 242 -16.26 9.08 12.28
C ILE A 242 -15.88 8.98 10.81
N THR A 243 -16.73 8.36 10.01
CA THR A 243 -16.60 8.37 8.55
C THR A 243 -17.45 9.50 8.01
N LEU A 244 -16.82 10.47 7.36
CA LEU A 244 -17.49 11.55 6.67
C LEU A 244 -17.63 11.21 5.19
N LYS A 245 -18.70 11.66 4.55
CA LYS A 245 -18.86 11.65 3.09
C LYS A 245 -18.97 13.06 2.51
N ASN A 246 -18.68 13.19 1.22
CA ASN A 246 -18.71 14.44 0.45
C ASN A 246 -17.89 15.55 1.14
N VAL A 247 -16.64 15.23 1.43
CA VAL A 247 -15.80 16.04 2.33
C VAL A 247 -15.08 17.12 1.54
N ARG A 248 -15.35 18.38 1.88
CA ARG A 248 -14.63 19.54 1.35
C ARG A 248 -13.53 19.94 2.33
N LEU A 249 -12.28 19.88 1.90
CA LEU A 249 -11.13 20.15 2.77
C LEU A 249 -10.02 20.93 2.05
N GLY A 250 -9.20 21.61 2.84
CA GLY A 250 -8.07 22.38 2.36
C GLY A 250 -7.09 22.75 3.47
N PRO A 251 -6.11 23.61 3.19
CA PRO A 251 -5.12 24.04 4.19
C PRO A 251 -5.82 24.72 5.37
N ARG A 252 -5.27 24.52 6.57
CA ARG A 252 -5.78 25.25 7.74
C ARG A 252 -5.43 26.73 7.63
N ILE A 253 -6.44 27.56 7.44
CA ILE A 253 -6.30 29.02 7.36
C ILE A 253 -6.38 29.69 8.72
N ALA A 254 -5.61 30.77 8.91
CA ALA A 254 -5.65 31.59 10.11
C ALA A 254 -6.74 32.66 10.04
N ARG A 255 -6.95 33.27 8.85
CA ARG A 255 -7.95 34.30 8.61
C ARG A 255 -8.91 33.87 7.50
N LYS A 256 -10.16 34.35 7.56
CA LYS A 256 -11.17 34.07 6.51
C LYS A 256 -10.76 34.61 5.14
N SER A 257 -10.00 35.70 5.10
CA SER A 257 -9.46 36.30 3.87
C SER A 257 -8.51 35.39 3.09
N ASP A 258 -7.92 34.41 3.77
CA ASP A 258 -6.91 33.51 3.18
C ASP A 258 -7.59 32.29 2.55
N TYR A 259 -8.92 32.18 2.67
CA TYR A 259 -9.69 31.14 2.01
C TYR A 259 -9.66 31.32 0.49
N ARG A 260 -9.21 30.30 -0.22
CA ARG A 260 -9.27 30.22 -1.67
C ARG A 260 -10.02 28.95 -2.05
N GLU A 261 -11.04 29.09 -2.89
CA GLU A 261 -11.84 27.94 -3.34
C GLU A 261 -10.97 26.96 -4.14
N ASP A 262 -9.98 27.47 -4.89
CA ASP A 262 -9.05 26.67 -5.70
C ASP A 262 -8.15 25.74 -4.87
N ASP A 263 -7.95 26.04 -3.57
CA ASP A 263 -7.17 25.19 -2.66
C ASP A 263 -8.01 24.05 -2.05
N ILE A 264 -9.33 24.08 -2.27
CA ILE A 264 -10.28 23.11 -1.72
C ILE A 264 -10.39 21.91 -2.62
N ILE A 265 -10.23 20.73 -2.03
CA ILE A 265 -10.52 19.46 -2.70
C ILE A 265 -11.78 18.84 -2.12
N THR A 266 -12.45 18.05 -2.94
CA THR A 266 -13.57 17.21 -2.52
C THR A 266 -13.14 15.76 -2.56
N VAL A 267 -13.32 15.05 -1.45
CA VAL A 267 -13.09 13.60 -1.37
C VAL A 267 -14.38 12.89 -1.00
N LYS A 268 -14.60 11.69 -1.55
CA LYS A 268 -15.85 10.97 -1.33
C LYS A 268 -16.02 10.59 0.13
N GLU A 269 -14.98 10.04 0.75
CA GLU A 269 -14.97 9.66 2.15
C GLU A 269 -13.68 10.06 2.86
N LEU A 270 -13.79 10.39 4.15
CA LEU A 270 -12.63 10.64 5.00
C LEU A 270 -12.91 10.21 6.44
N ASN A 271 -11.99 9.46 7.01
CA ASN A 271 -12.04 9.07 8.42
C ASN A 271 -11.54 10.21 9.30
N VAL A 272 -12.21 10.39 10.44
CA VAL A 272 -11.92 11.43 11.41
C VAL A 272 -11.94 10.82 12.81
N ARG A 273 -10.90 11.06 13.60
CA ARG A 273 -10.82 10.63 15.00
C ARG A 273 -11.12 11.79 15.93
N ILE A 274 -12.13 11.63 16.78
CA ILE A 274 -12.43 12.55 17.89
C ILE A 274 -12.34 11.82 19.23
N SER A 275 -12.06 12.57 20.29
CA SER A 275 -12.05 12.04 21.66
C SER A 275 -13.47 11.78 22.14
N GLU A 276 -13.61 10.89 23.13
CA GLU A 276 -14.87 10.67 23.85
C GLU A 276 -15.48 11.98 24.36
N LYS A 277 -14.67 12.86 24.96
CA LYS A 277 -15.11 14.19 25.39
C LYS A 277 -15.76 14.99 24.25
N LEU A 278 -15.13 15.07 23.08
CA LEU A 278 -15.69 15.82 21.96
C LEU A 278 -17.01 15.21 21.46
N GLN A 279 -17.13 13.88 21.47
CA GLN A 279 -18.38 13.22 21.11
C GLN A 279 -19.48 13.52 22.12
N ASN A 280 -19.17 13.48 23.42
CA ASN A 280 -20.14 13.77 24.50
C ASN A 280 -20.58 15.23 24.48
N ASP A 281 -19.66 16.17 24.28
CA ASP A 281 -19.92 17.61 24.25
C ASP A 281 -20.80 18.01 23.04
N ASN A 282 -20.67 17.32 21.90
CA ASN A 282 -21.35 17.69 20.65
C ASN A 282 -22.52 16.77 20.28
N GLN A 283 -22.60 15.57 20.88
CA GLN A 283 -23.62 14.56 20.59
C GLN A 283 -23.81 14.33 19.08
N LEU A 284 -22.73 14.03 18.36
CA LEU A 284 -22.77 13.88 16.90
C LEU A 284 -23.58 12.64 16.51
N LYS A 285 -24.35 12.73 15.42
CA LYS A 285 -25.18 11.65 14.89
C LYS A 285 -24.97 11.50 13.38
N LYS A 286 -25.37 10.34 12.84
CA LYS A 286 -25.40 10.13 11.38
C LYS A 286 -26.24 11.23 10.72
N LYS A 287 -25.81 11.67 9.53
CA LYS A 287 -26.35 12.78 8.74
C LYS A 287 -26.06 14.19 9.28
N ASP A 288 -25.46 14.34 10.47
CA ASP A 288 -24.98 15.66 10.89
C ASP A 288 -23.89 16.13 9.91
N LYS A 289 -23.94 17.40 9.52
CA LYS A 289 -22.84 18.06 8.81
C LYS A 289 -21.91 18.71 9.80
N ILE A 290 -20.61 18.51 9.63
CA ILE A 290 -19.61 19.04 10.55
C ILE A 290 -18.50 19.79 9.83
N LYS A 291 -17.90 20.71 10.58
CA LYS A 291 -16.68 21.43 10.28
C LYS A 291 -15.67 21.20 11.40
N VAL A 292 -14.44 20.81 11.03
CA VAL A 292 -13.38 20.51 11.99
C VAL A 292 -12.01 20.98 11.48
N ASN A 293 -11.13 21.29 12.42
CA ASN A 293 -9.71 21.50 12.14
C ASN A 293 -8.92 20.37 12.80
N GLY A 294 -7.95 19.82 12.09
CA GLY A 294 -7.10 18.75 12.59
C GLY A 294 -5.82 18.62 11.79
N LYS A 295 -5.09 17.55 12.07
CA LYS A 295 -3.92 17.13 11.29
C LYS A 295 -4.33 15.93 10.46
N LEU A 296 -4.12 16.00 9.14
CA LEU A 296 -4.28 14.83 8.29
C LEU A 296 -3.05 13.94 8.48
N ASP A 297 -3.28 12.70 8.85
CA ASP A 297 -2.24 11.76 9.22
C ASP A 297 -2.54 10.38 8.64
N LYS A 298 -1.50 9.56 8.47
CA LYS A 298 -1.64 8.19 8.03
C LYS A 298 -1.61 7.28 9.25
N ASP A 299 -2.77 6.78 9.65
CA ASP A 299 -2.93 5.84 10.73
C ASP A 299 -2.55 4.42 10.30
N SER A 300 -1.80 3.72 11.13
CA SER A 300 -1.33 2.36 10.83
C SER A 300 -2.45 1.31 10.71
N PHE A 301 -3.67 1.61 11.17
CA PHE A 301 -4.80 0.68 11.14
C PHE A 301 -5.97 1.17 10.29
N SER A 302 -6.22 2.48 10.27
CA SER A 302 -7.39 3.07 9.61
C SER A 302 -7.07 3.88 8.34
N GLY A 303 -5.83 3.81 7.84
CA GLY A 303 -5.39 4.52 6.64
C GLY A 303 -5.31 6.03 6.86
N ILE A 304 -5.60 6.83 5.83
CA ILE A 304 -5.58 8.29 5.94
C ILE A 304 -6.76 8.77 6.80
N MET A 305 -6.46 9.52 7.86
CA MET A 305 -7.49 10.08 8.74
C MET A 305 -7.10 11.44 9.32
N VAL A 306 -8.10 12.21 9.74
CA VAL A 306 -7.88 13.46 10.47
C VAL A 306 -7.83 13.18 11.97
N LYS A 307 -6.71 13.57 12.61
CA LYS A 307 -6.47 13.44 14.06
C LYS A 307 -6.28 14.82 14.69
N ASN A 308 -6.05 14.85 16.00
CA ASN A 308 -5.73 16.04 16.78
C ASN A 308 -6.79 17.15 16.69
N ILE A 309 -8.06 16.74 16.59
CA ILE A 309 -9.19 17.66 16.57
C ILE A 309 -9.44 18.16 17.98
N ARG A 310 -9.54 19.48 18.13
CA ARG A 310 -9.80 20.14 19.42
C ARG A 310 -11.18 20.75 19.52
N LYS A 311 -11.85 20.95 18.38
CA LYS A 311 -13.19 21.53 18.30
C LYS A 311 -13.93 20.95 17.11
N VAL A 312 -15.20 20.66 17.32
CA VAL A 312 -16.16 20.30 16.27
C VAL A 312 -17.22 21.39 16.21
N GLN A 313 -17.65 21.74 15.01
CA GLN A 313 -18.78 22.62 14.78
C GLN A 313 -19.78 21.88 13.90
N LYS A 314 -21.03 21.74 14.38
CA LYS A 314 -22.14 21.32 13.54
C LYS A 314 -22.55 22.49 12.62
N LEU A 315 -22.87 22.18 11.36
CA LEU A 315 -23.25 23.15 10.33
C LEU A 315 -24.76 23.22 10.16
#